data_AF-A0AAV8RVB0-F1
#
_entry.id   AF-A0AAV8RVB0-F1
#
_cell.length_a   1.000
_cell.length_b   1.000
_cell.length_c   1.000
_cell.angle_alpha   90.00
_cell.angle_beta   90.00
_cell.angle_gamma   90.00
#
_symmetry.space_group_name_H-M   'P 1'
#
loop_
_entity.id
_entity.type
_entity.pdbx_description
1 polymer ?
#
loop_
_entity_poly.entity_id
_entity_poly.type
_entity_poly.pdbx_seq_one_letter_code
_entity_poly.pdbx_strand_id
1 'polypeptide(L)'
;MAPLTANVARDEGSSSVTSSPLKTFSLMSLSPPPLPPYAPWLRELKSDERGLCLIHLLLNCANHVAAGSLDRANAFLEHISLLAAPDGDAMQRIASHFTEALARRALRLWPGLYHALDSTRTVVLPLAEAAAARRHFLDLCPFLRLSFVVTNQAIVEAMEGERVVHIVDLNASDPTQWISLLQALRARPEGPPHLKITGVHEHRELLNHTAVRLSEEAERLDIPFQFNAVVSRLDDLDVESLGVKTGEALAISSVLQLHSLLASNDSASDPRKAQRVAPISQLKLGEFLDKDHAAANGHSPSVESALSSPFASASSPARMDSFLASLWGLSPKLMVVTEQEANHNAPALNERFVEALFYYAAMFDCLDSTVPRQSIERLRVEKMLLGEEIRNIIACEGWERKERHEKLQKWAQRMDSAGFVMVPLSYYGLLARRLLHSFGCDGYKVKDENGCFMVCWQDRSLFSISAWSCKRYH
;
A
#
# COMPACT_ATOMS: atom_id res chain seq x y z
N MET A 1 -63.06 12.20 -52.04
CA MET A 1 -62.53 11.91 -53.39
C MET A 1 -61.32 11.03 -53.22
N ALA A 2 -61.45 9.76 -53.61
CA ALA A 2 -60.33 8.82 -53.79
C ALA A 2 -59.71 9.06 -55.20
N PRO A 3 -58.74 8.26 -55.71
CA PRO A 3 -57.70 7.41 -55.09
C PRO A 3 -56.31 7.57 -55.81
N LEU A 4 -55.28 6.84 -55.38
CA LEU A 4 -54.62 5.80 -56.22
C LEU A 4 -53.49 5.09 -55.46
N THR A 5 -53.55 3.76 -55.57
CA THR A 5 -52.80 2.70 -54.91
C THR A 5 -51.64 2.15 -55.74
N ALA A 6 -50.67 1.53 -55.04
CA ALA A 6 -49.86 0.34 -55.42
C ALA A 6 -48.75 0.52 -56.49
N ASN A 7 -47.58 -0.13 -56.47
CA ASN A 7 -47.09 -1.29 -55.70
C ASN A 7 -45.54 -1.41 -55.75
N VAL A 8 -44.97 -1.92 -54.64
CA VAL A 8 -43.91 -2.96 -54.49
C VAL A 8 -42.53 -2.81 -55.17
N ALA A 9 -41.49 -2.73 -54.34
CA ALA A 9 -40.30 -3.58 -54.44
C ALA A 9 -39.81 -3.94 -53.02
N ARG A 10 -39.65 -5.24 -52.77
CA ARG A 10 -39.12 -5.83 -51.54
C ARG A 10 -37.60 -5.63 -51.48
N ASP A 11 -37.07 -5.35 -50.30
CA ASP A 11 -35.77 -5.89 -49.92
C ASP A 11 -35.77 -6.23 -48.43
N GLU A 12 -35.45 -7.49 -48.14
CA GLU A 12 -35.38 -8.03 -46.79
C GLU A 12 -34.00 -7.76 -46.21
N GLY A 13 -33.98 -7.11 -45.04
CA GLY A 13 -32.77 -6.88 -44.27
C GLY A 13 -33.05 -7.08 -42.78
N SER A 14 -33.31 -8.33 -42.39
CA SER A 14 -33.38 -8.76 -40.99
C SER A 14 -32.00 -8.58 -40.33
N SER A 15 -31.80 -7.49 -39.60
CA SER A 15 -30.67 -7.34 -38.67
C SER A 15 -31.05 -7.95 -37.31
N SER A 16 -30.80 -9.26 -37.18
CA SER A 16 -30.89 -9.94 -35.89
C SER A 16 -29.70 -9.56 -35.01
N VAL A 17 -29.95 -8.65 -34.07
CA VAL A 17 -29.18 -8.52 -32.84
C VAL A 17 -29.43 -9.77 -32.00
N THR A 18 -28.39 -10.51 -31.62
CA THR A 18 -28.18 -11.09 -30.26
C THR A 18 -27.04 -12.11 -30.26
N SER A 19 -25.80 -11.64 -30.09
CA SER A 19 -24.77 -12.45 -29.43
C SER A 19 -23.91 -11.56 -28.55
N SER A 20 -24.24 -11.52 -27.26
CA SER A 20 -23.48 -10.81 -26.23
C SER A 20 -22.01 -11.30 -26.22
N PRO A 21 -21.01 -10.40 -26.07
CA PRO A 21 -19.59 -10.76 -25.98
C PRO A 21 -19.27 -11.76 -24.86
N LEU A 22 -20.13 -11.82 -23.83
CA LEU A 22 -20.02 -12.73 -22.69
C LEU A 22 -20.15 -14.22 -23.07
N LYS A 23 -20.80 -14.57 -24.19
CA LYS A 23 -20.93 -15.98 -24.61
C LYS A 23 -19.65 -16.54 -25.22
N THR A 24 -18.81 -15.70 -25.84
CA THR A 24 -17.52 -16.11 -26.42
C THR A 24 -16.48 -16.38 -25.32
N PHE A 25 -16.55 -15.66 -24.19
CA PHE A 25 -15.65 -15.88 -23.05
C PHE A 25 -15.98 -17.13 -22.23
N SER A 26 -17.24 -17.61 -22.25
CA SER A 26 -17.63 -18.85 -21.58
C SER A 26 -17.09 -20.14 -22.27
N LEU A 27 -16.49 -20.00 -23.46
CA LEU A 27 -15.91 -21.09 -24.25
C LEU A 27 -14.38 -21.17 -24.17
N MET A 28 -13.72 -20.25 -23.47
CA MET A 28 -12.27 -20.38 -23.22
C MET A 28 -12.03 -21.50 -22.21
N SER A 29 -11.39 -22.57 -22.68
CA SER A 29 -10.96 -23.72 -21.88
C SER A 29 -10.26 -23.26 -20.58
N LEU A 30 -10.59 -23.92 -19.46
CA LEU A 30 -10.00 -23.75 -18.12
C LEU A 30 -8.48 -24.05 -18.06
N SER A 31 -7.87 -24.38 -19.18
CA SER A 31 -6.43 -24.54 -19.33
C SER A 31 -6.04 -23.95 -20.68
N PRO A 32 -5.08 -23.01 -20.71
CA PRO A 32 -4.52 -22.54 -21.97
C PRO A 32 -3.89 -23.76 -22.67
N PRO A 33 -4.18 -23.98 -23.96
CA PRO A 33 -3.47 -25.01 -24.72
C PRO A 33 -1.96 -24.69 -24.71
N PRO A 34 -1.08 -25.70 -24.90
CA PRO A 34 0.33 -25.44 -25.14
C PRO A 34 0.45 -24.45 -26.31
N LEU A 35 1.14 -23.32 -26.10
CA LEU A 35 1.32 -22.34 -27.15
C LEU A 35 2.09 -22.99 -28.31
N PRO A 36 1.63 -22.84 -29.57
CA PRO A 36 2.54 -22.93 -30.70
C PRO A 36 3.67 -21.90 -30.50
N PRO A 37 4.91 -22.15 -30.96
CA PRO A 37 6.07 -21.29 -30.68
C PRO A 37 5.95 -19.81 -31.09
N TYR A 38 4.86 -19.41 -31.76
CA TYR A 38 4.52 -18.04 -32.08
C TYR A 38 3.01 -18.01 -32.28
N ALA A 39 2.27 -17.23 -31.48
CA ALA A 39 0.86 -16.93 -31.71
C ALA A 39 0.75 -15.44 -32.12
N PRO A 40 0.91 -15.09 -33.40
CA PRO A 40 0.92 -13.70 -33.88
C PRO A 40 -0.35 -12.93 -33.50
N TRP A 41 -1.50 -13.61 -33.51
CA TRP A 41 -2.81 -13.03 -33.19
C TRP A 41 -2.89 -12.45 -31.78
N LEU A 42 -2.12 -12.97 -30.81
CA LEU A 42 -2.09 -12.43 -29.45
C LEU A 42 -1.55 -10.99 -29.42
N ARG A 43 -0.65 -10.64 -30.33
CA ARG A 43 -0.11 -9.27 -30.46
C ARG A 43 -1.03 -8.34 -31.23
N GLU A 44 -1.98 -8.89 -32.00
CA GLU A 44 -2.93 -8.14 -32.83
C GLU A 44 -4.26 -7.85 -32.11
N LEU A 45 -4.43 -8.34 -30.87
CA LEU A 45 -5.61 -8.07 -30.06
C LEU A 45 -5.82 -6.56 -29.85
N LYS A 46 -7.07 -6.12 -29.96
CA LYS A 46 -7.47 -4.76 -29.58
C LYS A 46 -7.27 -4.55 -28.08
N SER A 47 -7.10 -3.30 -27.65
CA SER A 47 -6.80 -2.97 -26.25
C SER A 47 -7.84 -3.55 -25.27
N ASP A 48 -9.14 -3.40 -25.56
CA ASP A 48 -10.20 -3.93 -24.69
C ASP A 48 -10.19 -5.47 -24.59
N GLU A 49 -10.03 -6.16 -25.72
CA GLU A 49 -9.99 -7.63 -25.77
C GLU A 49 -8.73 -8.18 -25.08
N ARG A 50 -7.58 -7.53 -25.31
CA ARG A 50 -6.33 -7.83 -24.62
C ARG A 50 -6.48 -7.62 -23.12
N GLY A 51 -7.14 -6.54 -22.71
CA GLY A 51 -7.34 -6.23 -21.30
C GLY A 51 -8.16 -7.31 -20.58
N LEU A 52 -9.28 -7.73 -21.19
CA LEU A 52 -10.10 -8.83 -20.66
C LEU A 52 -9.33 -10.16 -20.61
N CYS A 53 -8.52 -10.44 -21.64
CA CYS A 53 -7.66 -11.62 -21.67
C CYS A 53 -6.63 -11.60 -20.53
N LEU A 54 -5.95 -10.47 -20.32
CA LEU A 54 -4.99 -10.29 -19.24
C LEU A 54 -5.61 -10.52 -17.87
N ILE A 55 -6.80 -9.98 -17.60
CA ILE A 55 -7.52 -10.20 -16.33
C ILE A 55 -7.78 -11.69 -16.11
N HIS A 56 -8.27 -12.39 -17.13
CA HIS A 56 -8.54 -13.83 -17.04
C HIS A 56 -7.27 -14.64 -16.78
N LEU A 57 -6.19 -14.39 -17.53
CA LEU A 57 -4.92 -15.08 -17.35
C LEU A 57 -4.33 -14.86 -15.95
N LEU A 58 -4.38 -13.62 -15.47
CA LEU A 58 -3.91 -13.22 -14.15
C LEU A 58 -4.66 -13.94 -13.02
N LEU A 59 -6.00 -13.97 -13.08
CA LEU A 59 -6.85 -14.64 -12.09
C LEU A 59 -6.56 -16.15 -12.02
N ASN A 60 -6.45 -16.81 -13.18
CA ASN A 60 -6.13 -18.24 -13.22
C ASN A 60 -4.68 -18.52 -12.79
N CYS A 61 -3.73 -17.65 -13.15
CA CYS A 61 -2.37 -17.76 -12.67
C CYS A 61 -2.31 -17.68 -11.14
N ALA A 62 -3.02 -16.72 -10.53
CA ALA A 62 -3.10 -16.60 -9.08
C ALA A 62 -3.65 -17.88 -8.43
N ASN A 63 -4.71 -18.47 -9.00
CA ASN A 63 -5.27 -19.74 -8.52
C ASN A 63 -4.24 -20.89 -8.58
N HIS A 64 -3.50 -21.02 -9.68
CA HIS A 64 -2.48 -22.07 -9.81
C HIS A 64 -1.28 -21.85 -8.90
N VAL A 65 -0.86 -20.60 -8.70
CA VAL A 65 0.19 -20.26 -7.73
C VAL A 65 -0.28 -20.59 -6.30
N ALA A 66 -1.52 -20.25 -5.95
CA ALA A 66 -2.10 -20.60 -4.64
C ALA A 66 -2.18 -22.11 -4.43
N ALA A 67 -2.51 -22.88 -5.48
CA ALA A 67 -2.59 -24.33 -5.45
C ALA A 67 -1.22 -25.04 -5.54
N GLY A 68 -0.11 -24.31 -5.66
CA GLY A 68 1.23 -24.88 -5.84
C GLY A 68 1.44 -25.59 -7.18
N SER A 69 0.55 -25.42 -8.15
CA SER A 69 0.60 -26.05 -9.48
C SER A 69 1.53 -25.26 -10.41
N LEU A 70 2.85 -25.39 -10.20
CA LEU A 70 3.86 -24.59 -10.88
C LEU A 70 3.87 -24.73 -12.40
N ASP A 71 3.67 -25.93 -12.95
CA ASP A 71 3.66 -26.13 -14.40
C ASP A 71 2.54 -25.33 -15.09
N ARG A 72 1.35 -25.34 -14.46
CA ARG A 72 0.21 -24.56 -14.95
C ARG A 72 0.44 -23.07 -14.75
N ALA A 73 0.92 -22.67 -13.58
CA ALA A 73 1.26 -21.27 -13.32
C ALA A 73 2.27 -20.74 -14.34
N ASN A 74 3.32 -21.50 -14.65
CA ASN A 74 4.32 -21.16 -15.66
C ASN A 74 3.69 -20.96 -17.05
N ALA A 75 2.79 -21.86 -17.48
CA ALA A 75 2.09 -21.69 -18.74
C ALA A 75 1.28 -20.38 -18.79
N PHE A 76 0.57 -20.01 -17.72
CA PHE A 76 -0.12 -18.72 -17.67
C PHE A 76 0.85 -17.53 -17.67
N LEU A 77 1.94 -17.59 -16.89
CA LEU A 77 2.97 -16.53 -16.86
C LEU A 77 3.58 -16.31 -18.24
N GLU A 78 3.84 -17.37 -19.01
CA GLU A 78 4.32 -17.29 -20.39
C GLU A 78 3.35 -16.51 -21.28
N HIS A 79 2.05 -16.84 -21.24
CA HIS A 79 1.03 -16.12 -22.01
C HIS A 79 0.94 -14.65 -21.60
N ILE A 80 0.97 -14.36 -20.29
CA ILE A 80 0.87 -12.99 -19.79
C ILE A 80 2.10 -12.19 -20.22
N SER A 81 3.30 -12.79 -20.21
CA SER A 81 4.53 -12.11 -20.62
C SER A 81 4.53 -11.65 -22.08
N LEU A 82 3.72 -12.28 -22.94
CA LEU A 82 3.54 -11.89 -24.33
C LEU A 82 2.55 -10.72 -24.52
N LEU A 83 1.68 -10.49 -23.54
CA LEU A 83 0.59 -9.50 -23.61
C LEU A 83 0.84 -8.28 -22.73
N ALA A 84 1.48 -8.46 -21.57
CA ALA A 84 1.81 -7.42 -20.63
C ALA A 84 2.99 -6.59 -21.13
N ALA A 85 2.95 -5.29 -20.87
CA ALA A 85 3.99 -4.35 -21.26
C ALA A 85 4.02 -3.19 -20.25
N PRO A 86 5.19 -2.88 -19.64
CA PRO A 86 5.29 -1.85 -18.60
C PRO A 86 5.15 -0.42 -19.15
N ASP A 87 5.23 -0.24 -20.46
CA ASP A 87 5.04 1.00 -21.22
C ASP A 87 3.76 0.98 -22.09
N GLY A 88 2.94 -0.07 -21.95
CA GLY A 88 1.72 -0.28 -22.72
C GLY A 88 0.50 0.51 -22.22
N ASP A 89 -0.70 0.02 -22.54
CA ASP A 89 -1.94 0.55 -21.97
C ASP A 89 -2.07 0.24 -20.46
N ALA A 90 -3.10 0.82 -19.80
CA ALA A 90 -3.35 0.67 -18.37
C ALA A 90 -3.27 -0.80 -17.90
N MET A 91 -4.00 -1.69 -18.58
CA MET A 91 -4.12 -3.09 -18.18
C MET A 91 -2.83 -3.86 -18.46
N GLN A 92 -2.10 -3.53 -19.53
CA GLN A 92 -0.77 -4.11 -19.79
C GLN A 92 0.23 -3.80 -18.66
N ARG A 93 0.21 -2.57 -18.15
CA ARG A 93 1.14 -2.12 -17.10
C ARG A 93 0.79 -2.71 -15.74
N ILE A 94 -0.49 -2.72 -15.38
CA ILE A 94 -0.99 -3.43 -14.21
C ILE A 94 -0.59 -4.91 -14.29
N ALA A 95 -0.83 -5.56 -15.44
CA ALA A 95 -0.47 -6.95 -15.64
C ALA A 95 1.03 -7.19 -15.48
N SER A 96 1.90 -6.29 -15.92
CA SER A 96 3.35 -6.40 -15.70
C SER A 96 3.69 -6.50 -14.20
N HIS A 97 3.13 -5.63 -13.37
CA HIS A 97 3.38 -5.64 -11.91
C HIS A 97 2.83 -6.90 -11.23
N PHE A 98 1.59 -7.29 -11.54
CA PHE A 98 1.00 -8.50 -10.95
C PHE A 98 1.69 -9.78 -11.41
N THR A 99 2.14 -9.85 -12.67
CA THR A 99 2.90 -10.99 -13.20
C THR A 99 4.23 -11.14 -12.50
N GLU A 100 4.97 -10.05 -12.33
CA GLU A 100 6.21 -10.04 -11.56
C GLU A 100 5.99 -10.53 -10.12
N ALA A 101 4.92 -10.05 -9.48
CA ALA A 101 4.58 -10.44 -8.11
C ALA A 101 4.19 -11.92 -8.00
N LEU A 102 3.38 -12.44 -8.92
CA LEU A 102 2.99 -13.85 -8.97
C LEU A 102 4.20 -14.76 -9.25
N ALA A 103 5.06 -14.39 -10.19
CA ALA A 103 6.28 -15.13 -10.50
C ALA A 103 7.22 -15.20 -9.29
N ARG A 104 7.41 -14.08 -8.57
CA ARG A 104 8.19 -14.07 -7.32
C ARG A 104 7.57 -14.95 -6.25
N ARG A 105 6.25 -14.91 -6.10
CA ARG A 105 5.55 -15.78 -5.16
C ARG A 105 5.78 -17.25 -5.48
N ALA A 106 5.64 -17.63 -6.75
CA ALA A 106 5.85 -18.99 -7.22
C ALA A 106 7.29 -19.47 -6.95
N LEU A 107 8.28 -18.60 -7.17
CA LEU A 107 9.69 -18.89 -6.92
C LEU A 107 10.00 -19.21 -5.45
N ARG A 108 9.22 -18.68 -4.50
CA ARG A 108 9.40 -18.96 -3.06
C ARG A 108 9.14 -20.43 -2.69
N LEU A 109 8.47 -21.20 -3.54
CA LEU A 109 8.35 -22.65 -3.38
C LEU A 109 9.70 -23.37 -3.55
N TRP A 110 10.71 -22.67 -4.11
CA TRP A 110 12.06 -23.17 -4.37
C TRP A 110 13.07 -22.26 -3.66
N PRO A 111 13.25 -22.41 -2.32
CA PRO A 111 14.00 -21.44 -1.51
C PRO A 111 15.43 -21.22 -1.98
N GLY A 112 16.10 -22.28 -2.45
CA GLY A 112 17.47 -22.18 -2.98
C GLY A 112 17.57 -21.23 -4.18
N LEU A 113 16.65 -21.35 -5.14
CA LEU A 113 16.61 -20.45 -6.29
C LEU A 113 16.21 -19.03 -5.89
N TYR A 114 15.19 -18.90 -5.03
CA TYR A 114 14.75 -17.62 -4.52
C TYR A 114 15.89 -16.86 -3.85
N HIS A 115 16.59 -17.48 -2.90
CA HIS A 115 17.70 -16.85 -2.19
C HIS A 115 18.90 -16.59 -3.10
N ALA A 116 19.22 -17.49 -4.04
CA ALA A 116 20.31 -17.26 -4.99
C ALA A 116 20.05 -16.06 -5.89
N LEU A 117 18.83 -15.93 -6.43
CA LEU A 117 18.43 -14.80 -7.29
C LEU A 117 18.32 -13.48 -6.52
N ASP A 118 17.98 -13.54 -5.24
CA ASP A 118 17.90 -12.35 -4.38
C ASP A 118 19.25 -11.96 -3.76
N SER A 119 20.25 -12.86 -3.75
CA SER A 119 21.53 -12.67 -3.06
C SER A 119 22.36 -11.48 -3.54
N THR A 120 22.26 -11.14 -4.83
CA THR A 120 22.96 -10.00 -5.45
C THR A 120 22.05 -8.80 -5.64
N ARG A 121 20.77 -8.94 -5.28
CA ARG A 121 19.83 -7.84 -5.37
C ARG A 121 20.17 -6.85 -4.27
N THR A 122 20.59 -5.66 -4.66
CA THR A 122 20.69 -4.54 -3.73
C THR A 122 19.28 -4.24 -3.22
N VAL A 123 18.95 -4.71 -2.01
CA VAL A 123 17.62 -4.58 -1.38
C VAL A 123 17.26 -3.11 -1.10
N VAL A 124 18.23 -2.21 -1.18
CA VAL A 124 18.02 -0.78 -0.99
C VAL A 124 17.67 -0.15 -2.34
N LEU A 125 16.38 0.08 -2.59
CA LEU A 125 16.00 1.17 -3.49
C LEU A 125 16.75 2.41 -2.99
N PRO A 126 17.52 3.12 -3.83
CA PRO A 126 18.22 4.30 -3.38
C PRO A 126 17.22 5.21 -2.67
N LEU A 127 17.50 5.59 -1.41
CA LEU A 127 16.59 6.37 -0.58
C LEU A 127 16.03 7.59 -1.33
N ALA A 128 16.89 8.23 -2.13
CA ALA A 128 16.54 9.35 -3.01
C ALA A 128 15.48 9.01 -4.05
N GLU A 129 15.53 7.83 -4.68
CA GLU A 129 14.53 7.41 -5.66
C GLU A 129 13.18 7.09 -5.01
N ALA A 130 13.19 6.42 -3.86
CA ALA A 130 11.98 6.14 -3.09
C ALA A 130 11.33 7.44 -2.57
N ALA A 131 12.13 8.39 -2.08
CA ALA A 131 11.66 9.72 -1.69
C ALA A 131 11.10 10.49 -2.90
N ALA A 132 11.77 10.43 -4.06
CA ALA A 132 11.29 11.06 -5.29
C ALA A 132 9.96 10.45 -5.76
N ALA A 133 9.79 9.12 -5.68
CA ALA A 133 8.53 8.46 -6.03
C ALA A 133 7.37 8.92 -5.12
N ARG A 134 7.61 9.03 -3.80
CA ARG A 134 6.63 9.55 -2.85
C ARG A 134 6.27 11.00 -3.12
N ARG A 135 7.26 11.85 -3.40
CA ARG A 135 7.04 13.26 -3.79
C ARG A 135 6.21 13.36 -5.07
N HIS A 136 6.54 12.58 -6.10
CA HIS A 136 5.78 12.55 -7.35
C HIS A 136 4.36 12.05 -7.14
N PHE A 137 4.14 11.07 -6.26
CA PHE A 137 2.78 10.64 -5.92
C PHE A 137 1.96 11.76 -5.26
N LEU A 138 2.57 12.54 -4.36
CA LEU A 138 1.95 13.72 -3.75
C LEU A 138 1.63 14.82 -4.78
N ASP A 139 2.43 14.94 -5.84
CA ASP A 139 2.29 15.98 -6.86
C ASP A 139 1.32 15.61 -7.98
N LEU A 140 1.29 14.34 -8.37
CA LEU A 140 0.45 13.82 -9.46
C LEU A 140 -0.97 13.47 -9.01
N CYS A 141 -1.15 13.10 -7.74
CA CYS A 141 -2.43 12.63 -7.20
C CYS A 141 -2.90 13.49 -6.02
N PRO A 142 -4.22 13.77 -5.90
CA PRO A 142 -4.75 14.63 -4.84
C PRO A 142 -4.85 13.96 -3.46
N PHE A 143 -4.73 12.64 -3.38
CA PHE A 143 -5.07 11.84 -2.19
C PHE A 143 -4.39 12.34 -0.91
N LEU A 144 -3.06 12.43 -0.93
CA LEU A 144 -2.29 12.84 0.25
C LEU A 144 -2.42 14.35 0.53
N ARG A 145 -2.54 15.19 -0.50
CA ARG A 145 -2.78 16.63 -0.30
C ARG A 145 -4.12 16.88 0.39
N LEU A 146 -5.16 16.14 0.02
CA LEU A 146 -6.46 16.20 0.68
C LEU A 146 -6.36 15.75 2.14
N SER A 147 -5.65 14.65 2.40
CA SER A 147 -5.36 14.19 3.76
C SER A 147 -4.65 15.28 4.58
N PHE A 148 -3.64 15.93 4.03
CA PHE A 148 -2.90 16.99 4.73
C PHE A 148 -3.78 18.19 5.06
N VAL A 149 -4.61 18.65 4.12
CA VAL A 149 -5.52 19.79 4.36
C VAL A 149 -6.54 19.46 5.44
N VAL A 150 -7.16 18.28 5.38
CA VAL A 150 -8.14 17.85 6.39
C VAL A 150 -7.48 17.69 7.76
N THR A 151 -6.32 17.03 7.80
CA THR A 151 -5.57 16.78 9.04
C THR A 151 -5.15 18.09 9.69
N ASN A 152 -4.56 19.01 8.92
CA ASN A 152 -4.10 20.30 9.42
C ASN A 152 -5.26 21.14 9.93
N GLN A 153 -6.39 21.15 9.23
CA GLN A 153 -7.57 21.88 9.69
C GLN A 153 -8.13 21.31 10.99
N ALA A 154 -8.21 19.97 11.11
CA ALA A 154 -8.62 19.33 12.36
C ALA A 154 -7.66 19.64 13.52
N ILE A 155 -6.34 19.70 13.25
CA ILE A 155 -5.35 20.11 14.24
C ILE A 155 -5.55 21.57 14.65
N VAL A 156 -5.74 22.50 13.70
CA VAL A 156 -5.95 23.92 14.01
C VAL A 156 -7.15 24.11 14.94
N GLU A 157 -8.27 23.45 14.66
CA GLU A 157 -9.48 23.52 15.48
C GLU A 157 -9.29 22.85 16.85
N ALA A 158 -8.70 21.66 16.88
CA ALA A 158 -8.42 20.99 18.14
C ALA A 158 -7.45 21.78 19.04
N MET A 159 -6.58 22.61 18.46
CA MET A 159 -5.56 23.38 19.19
C MET A 159 -5.94 24.86 19.41
N GLU A 160 -7.20 25.23 19.19
CA GLU A 160 -7.70 26.58 19.49
C GLU A 160 -7.46 26.92 20.97
N GLY A 161 -6.97 28.14 21.22
CA GLY A 161 -6.62 28.64 22.56
C GLY A 161 -5.36 28.02 23.20
N GLU A 162 -4.79 26.95 22.64
CA GLU A 162 -3.59 26.30 23.20
C GLU A 162 -2.34 27.14 22.95
N ARG A 163 -1.53 27.35 24.00
CA ARG A 163 -0.28 28.13 23.92
C ARG A 163 0.94 27.29 23.56
N VAL A 164 0.89 25.99 23.83
CA VAL A 164 1.98 25.05 23.55
C VAL A 164 1.38 23.83 22.86
N VAL A 165 1.78 23.60 21.61
CA VAL A 165 1.28 22.51 20.78
C VAL A 165 2.43 21.57 20.45
N HIS A 166 2.21 20.27 20.68
CA HIS A 166 3.13 19.22 20.28
C HIS A 166 2.46 18.33 19.23
N ILE A 167 3.09 18.18 18.07
CA ILE A 167 2.66 17.30 17.00
C ILE A 167 3.62 16.12 16.91
N VAL A 168 3.09 14.91 16.85
CA VAL A 168 3.84 13.70 16.54
C VAL A 168 3.45 13.25 15.13
N ASP A 169 4.42 13.22 14.22
CA ASP A 169 4.29 12.67 12.88
C ASP A 169 4.94 11.29 12.83
N LEU A 170 4.14 10.25 12.64
CA LEU A 170 4.60 8.86 12.63
C LEU A 170 5.33 8.46 11.34
N ASN A 171 5.37 9.33 10.32
CA ASN A 171 6.15 9.14 9.10
C ASN A 171 6.63 10.47 8.51
N ALA A 172 7.54 11.12 9.22
CA ALA A 172 8.11 12.42 8.87
C ALA A 172 9.14 12.32 7.73
N SER A 173 8.65 11.93 6.56
CA SER A 173 9.44 11.78 5.33
C SER A 173 9.49 13.05 4.49
N ASP A 174 8.52 13.95 4.66
CA ASP A 174 8.33 15.12 3.81
C ASP A 174 7.80 16.34 4.60
N PRO A 175 8.35 17.56 4.41
CA PRO A 175 7.93 18.73 5.19
C PRO A 175 6.62 19.38 4.71
N THR A 176 6.05 18.98 3.56
CA THR A 176 4.96 19.74 2.91
C THR A 176 3.71 19.89 3.76
N GLN A 177 3.29 18.84 4.47
CA GLN A 177 2.15 18.93 5.38
C GLN A 177 2.34 20.03 6.43
N TRP A 178 3.51 20.02 7.09
CA TRP A 178 3.78 20.87 8.23
C TRP A 178 4.12 22.31 7.85
N ILE A 179 4.68 22.56 6.67
CA ILE A 179 4.81 23.91 6.10
C ILE A 179 3.44 24.58 5.99
N SER A 180 2.45 23.88 5.44
CA SER A 180 1.08 24.40 5.35
C SER A 180 0.44 24.61 6.73
N LEU A 181 0.77 23.78 7.72
CA LEU A 181 0.29 23.97 9.08
C LEU A 181 0.91 25.20 9.77
N LEU A 182 2.21 25.43 9.60
CA LEU A 182 2.88 26.63 10.13
C LEU A 182 2.18 27.91 9.64
N GLN A 183 1.83 27.95 8.34
CA GLN A 183 1.09 29.06 7.74
C GLN A 183 -0.30 29.21 8.35
N ALA A 184 -1.03 28.11 8.56
CA ALA A 184 -2.35 28.12 9.18
C ALA A 184 -2.30 28.57 10.66
N LEU A 185 -1.34 28.08 11.44
CA LEU A 185 -1.15 28.48 12.84
C LEU A 185 -0.75 29.95 12.97
N ARG A 186 0.05 30.47 12.04
CA ARG A 186 0.40 31.90 12.01
C ARG A 186 -0.80 32.81 11.78
N ALA A 187 -1.81 32.32 11.06
CA ALA A 187 -3.02 33.05 10.74
C ALA A 187 -4.09 33.01 11.85
N ARG A 188 -3.85 32.29 12.96
CA ARG A 188 -4.76 32.26 14.11
C ARG A 188 -4.98 33.67 14.69
N PRO A 189 -6.22 34.05 15.05
CA PRO A 189 -6.52 35.35 15.66
C PRO A 189 -5.71 35.66 16.92
N GLU A 190 -5.43 34.64 17.74
CA GLU A 190 -4.67 34.72 18.98
C GLU A 190 -3.14 34.67 18.78
N GLY A 191 -2.67 34.55 17.55
CA GLY A 191 -1.26 34.38 17.20
C GLY A 191 -0.78 32.91 17.24
N PRO A 192 0.44 32.64 16.75
CA PRO A 192 0.98 31.28 16.72
C PRO A 192 1.35 30.77 18.13
N PRO A 193 1.14 29.48 18.43
CA PRO A 193 1.60 28.86 19.67
C PRO A 193 3.12 28.59 19.64
N HIS A 194 3.68 28.21 20.78
CA HIS A 194 4.96 27.48 20.77
C HIS A 194 4.72 26.10 20.17
N LEU A 195 5.34 25.83 19.02
CA LEU A 195 5.12 24.61 18.26
C LEU A 195 6.31 23.66 18.39
N LYS A 196 6.03 22.44 18.78
CA LYS A 196 6.99 21.34 18.77
C LYS A 196 6.51 20.26 17.81
N ILE A 197 7.38 19.82 16.90
CA ILE A 197 7.10 18.69 16.01
C ILE A 197 8.10 17.58 16.31
N THR A 198 7.59 16.37 16.60
CA THR A 198 8.39 15.15 16.67
C THR A 198 8.15 14.32 15.43
N GLY A 199 9.18 14.16 14.61
CA GLY A 199 9.12 13.35 13.40
C GLY A 199 9.76 11.98 13.62
N VAL A 200 9.03 10.92 13.27
CA VAL A 200 9.52 9.54 13.28
C VAL A 200 9.83 9.09 11.85
N HIS A 201 11.03 8.57 11.62
CA HIS A 201 11.38 7.89 10.37
C HIS A 201 12.61 7.01 10.57
N GLU A 202 12.74 5.92 9.80
CA GLU A 202 13.91 5.03 9.88
C GLU A 202 15.20 5.64 9.29
N HIS A 203 15.08 6.75 8.57
CA HIS A 203 16.17 7.37 7.79
C HIS A 203 16.46 8.76 8.33
N ARG A 204 17.59 8.91 9.02
CA ARG A 204 18.02 10.18 9.64
C ARG A 204 18.18 11.31 8.62
N GLU A 205 18.56 11.01 7.39
CA GLU A 205 18.73 12.00 6.32
C GLU A 205 17.43 12.72 5.98
N LEU A 206 16.30 12.00 5.92
CA LEU A 206 14.98 12.60 5.66
C LEU A 206 14.51 13.45 6.84
N LEU A 207 14.76 13.01 8.07
CA LEU A 207 14.44 13.78 9.28
C LEU A 207 15.26 15.07 9.34
N ASN A 208 16.56 15.02 9.04
CA ASN A 208 17.41 16.21 9.01
C ASN A 208 16.95 17.21 7.95
N HIS A 209 16.63 16.74 6.74
CA HIS A 209 16.08 17.59 5.68
C HIS A 209 14.77 18.24 6.11
N THR A 210 13.85 17.47 6.68
CA THR A 210 12.57 17.98 7.19
C THR A 210 12.78 19.00 8.32
N ALA A 211 13.66 18.72 9.27
CA ALA A 211 13.98 19.61 10.38
C ALA A 211 14.48 20.98 9.91
N VAL A 212 15.45 20.99 8.97
CA VAL A 212 15.99 22.23 8.40
C VAL A 212 14.88 23.03 7.72
N ARG A 213 14.12 22.40 6.81
CA ARG A 213 13.07 23.08 6.04
C ARG A 213 11.96 23.65 6.92
N LEU A 214 11.57 22.94 7.98
CA LEU A 214 10.55 23.43 8.90
C LEU A 214 11.08 24.54 9.82
N SER A 215 12.35 24.46 10.22
CA SER A 215 12.97 25.51 11.05
C SER A 215 13.10 26.83 10.28
N GLU A 216 13.56 26.77 9.03
CA GLU A 216 13.64 27.93 8.13
C GLU A 216 12.27 28.59 7.92
N GLU A 217 11.23 27.78 7.67
CA GLU A 217 9.88 28.30 7.47
C GLU A 217 9.27 28.86 8.77
N ALA A 218 9.53 28.24 9.92
CA ALA A 218 9.08 28.73 11.21
C ALA A 218 9.75 30.06 11.58
N GLU A 219 11.07 30.20 11.34
CA GLU A 219 11.80 31.45 11.52
C GLU A 219 11.24 32.56 10.62
N ARG A 220 10.99 32.24 9.34
CA ARG A 220 10.39 33.19 8.38
C ARG A 220 9.00 33.66 8.82
N LEU A 221 8.24 32.82 9.52
CA LEU A 221 6.89 33.12 10.00
C LEU A 221 6.85 33.68 11.43
N ASP A 222 8.00 33.81 12.09
CA ASP A 222 8.14 34.24 13.49
C ASP A 222 7.34 33.34 14.45
N ILE A 223 7.49 32.01 14.29
CA ILE A 223 6.84 31.00 15.13
C ILE A 223 7.89 30.39 16.07
N PRO A 224 7.70 30.40 17.39
CA PRO A 224 8.57 29.68 18.32
C PRO A 224 8.48 28.17 18.04
N PHE A 225 9.57 27.58 17.56
CA PHE A 225 9.56 26.24 16.98
C PHE A 225 10.66 25.33 17.52
N GLN A 226 10.32 24.05 17.74
CA GLN A 226 11.26 22.98 18.06
C GLN A 226 10.97 21.73 17.21
N PHE A 227 12.01 21.17 16.59
CA PHE A 227 11.92 19.84 15.96
C PHE A 227 12.67 18.79 16.79
N ASN A 228 12.04 17.64 17.02
CA ASN A 228 12.63 16.47 17.66
C ASN A 228 12.64 15.29 16.67
N ALA A 229 13.82 14.78 16.33
CA ALA A 229 13.98 13.70 15.37
C ALA A 229 14.08 12.35 16.09
N VAL A 230 13.18 11.41 15.79
CA VAL A 230 13.21 10.04 16.32
C VAL A 230 13.53 9.07 15.18
N VAL A 231 14.77 8.57 15.16
CA VAL A 231 15.21 7.60 14.15
C VAL A 231 14.78 6.20 14.57
N SER A 232 13.62 5.76 14.10
CA SER A 232 13.10 4.43 14.39
C SER A 232 12.16 3.93 13.29
N ARG A 233 12.03 2.61 13.20
CA ARG A 233 10.90 1.98 12.50
C ARG A 233 9.71 1.97 13.45
N LEU A 234 8.50 2.04 12.91
CA LEU A 234 7.30 2.04 13.74
C LEU A 234 7.18 0.76 14.59
N ASP A 235 7.60 -0.38 14.05
CA ASP A 235 7.63 -1.69 14.73
C ASP A 235 8.50 -1.71 16.00
N ASP A 236 9.52 -0.85 16.06
CA ASP A 236 10.51 -0.77 17.15
C ASP A 236 10.43 0.57 17.91
N LEU A 237 9.39 1.37 17.66
CA LEU A 237 9.25 2.70 18.26
C LEU A 237 8.94 2.58 19.75
N ASP A 238 9.84 3.08 20.58
CA ASP A 238 9.56 3.38 21.97
C ASP A 238 8.78 4.69 22.07
N VAL A 239 7.57 4.63 22.61
CA VAL A 239 6.67 5.79 22.72
C VAL A 239 7.22 6.85 23.68
N GLU A 240 8.06 6.48 24.65
CA GLU A 240 8.70 7.46 25.55
C GLU A 240 9.67 8.38 24.78
N SER A 241 10.29 7.86 23.71
CA SER A 241 11.21 8.64 22.86
C SER A 241 10.53 9.80 22.11
N LEU A 242 9.19 9.81 22.03
CA LEU A 242 8.43 10.91 21.45
C LEU A 242 8.56 12.22 22.27
N GLY A 243 8.98 12.11 23.53
CA GLY A 243 9.33 13.26 24.37
C GLY A 243 8.14 14.16 24.70
N VAL A 244 6.92 13.62 24.76
CA VAL A 244 5.71 14.36 25.15
C VAL A 244 5.85 14.87 26.58
N LYS A 245 5.61 16.16 26.81
CA LYS A 245 5.70 16.77 28.15
C LYS A 245 4.31 17.11 28.70
N THR A 246 4.21 17.13 30.03
CA THR A 246 2.99 17.59 30.71
C THR A 246 2.71 19.06 30.40
N GLY A 247 1.46 19.37 30.05
CA GLY A 247 1.03 20.74 29.72
C GLY A 247 1.14 21.11 28.24
N GLU A 248 1.66 20.22 27.39
CA GLU A 248 1.61 20.38 25.93
C GLU A 248 0.27 19.81 25.40
N ALA A 249 -0.39 20.53 24.48
CA ALA A 249 -1.54 19.98 23.75
C ALA A 249 -1.04 19.11 22.60
N LEU A 250 -1.34 17.80 22.67
CA LEU A 250 -0.77 16.80 21.77
C LEU A 250 -1.70 16.45 20.60
N ALA A 251 -1.19 16.54 19.36
CA ALA A 251 -1.76 15.93 18.17
C ALA A 251 -0.86 14.81 17.62
N ILE A 252 -1.46 13.73 17.14
CA ILE A 252 -0.75 12.63 16.47
C ILE A 252 -1.27 12.52 15.03
N SER A 253 -0.36 12.47 14.06
CA SER A 253 -0.67 12.25 12.64
C SER A 253 -0.08 10.93 12.19
N SER A 254 -0.93 10.06 11.62
CA SER A 254 -0.54 8.79 11.02
C SER A 254 -1.02 8.75 9.58
N VAL A 255 -0.08 8.79 8.63
CA VAL A 255 -0.38 8.77 7.19
C VAL A 255 0.22 7.52 6.56
N LEU A 256 -0.64 6.54 6.26
CA LEU A 256 -0.32 5.27 5.62
C LEU A 256 0.77 4.50 6.39
N GLN A 257 0.56 4.25 7.69
CA GLN A 257 1.58 3.65 8.55
C GLN A 257 1.06 2.51 9.43
N LEU A 258 -0.16 2.61 9.94
CA LEU A 258 -0.67 1.67 10.93
C LEU A 258 -0.80 0.27 10.33
N HIS A 259 -1.19 0.15 9.05
CA HIS A 259 -1.31 -1.16 8.40
C HIS A 259 -0.01 -2.00 8.49
N SER A 260 1.16 -1.36 8.52
CA SER A 260 2.45 -2.07 8.58
C SER A 260 2.63 -2.87 9.88
N LEU A 261 2.07 -2.38 10.99
CA LEU A 261 2.13 -3.01 12.31
C LEU A 261 1.25 -4.27 12.41
N LEU A 262 0.38 -4.52 11.42
CA LEU A 262 -0.41 -5.75 11.34
C LEU A 262 0.44 -6.97 10.92
N ALA A 263 1.70 -6.76 10.50
CA ALA A 263 2.61 -7.83 10.16
C ALA A 263 3.00 -8.66 11.41
N SER A 264 2.72 -9.97 11.40
CA SER A 264 3.02 -10.87 12.51
C SER A 264 4.49 -11.25 12.53
N ASN A 265 5.20 -10.98 13.64
CA ASN A 265 6.41 -11.73 13.97
C ASN A 265 5.99 -13.02 14.65
N ASP A 266 5.68 -14.05 13.90
CA ASP A 266 5.68 -15.40 14.45
C ASP A 266 7.15 -15.76 14.71
N SER A 267 7.61 -15.49 15.94
CA SER A 267 8.96 -15.84 16.40
C SER A 267 9.27 -17.34 16.30
N ALA A 268 8.26 -18.17 16.05
CA ALA A 268 8.38 -19.61 15.84
C ALA A 268 8.75 -20.01 14.40
N SER A 269 8.65 -19.12 13.40
CA SER A 269 8.89 -19.47 11.99
C SER A 269 10.17 -18.85 11.39
N ASP A 270 11.02 -18.20 12.19
CA ASP A 270 12.30 -17.63 11.72
C ASP A 270 13.49 -18.56 12.09
N PRO A 271 13.93 -19.44 11.17
CA PRO A 271 15.10 -20.28 11.42
C PRO A 271 16.39 -19.47 11.64
N ARG A 272 16.43 -18.18 11.26
CA ARG A 272 17.61 -17.31 11.46
C ARG A 272 17.71 -16.76 12.88
N LYS A 273 16.61 -16.70 13.65
CA LYS A 273 16.65 -16.30 15.07
C LYS A 273 17.00 -17.46 16.00
N ALA A 274 16.76 -18.71 15.59
CA ALA A 274 17.14 -19.91 16.34
C ALA A 274 18.68 -20.14 16.38
N GLN A 275 19.46 -19.38 15.59
CA GLN A 275 20.90 -19.56 15.45
C GLN A 275 21.72 -18.35 15.92
N ARG A 276 21.26 -17.66 16.98
CA ARG A 276 22.15 -16.82 17.80
C ARG A 276 22.73 -17.66 18.94
N VAL A 277 23.73 -18.49 18.61
CA VAL A 277 24.64 -19.10 19.57
C VAL A 277 26.03 -18.52 19.33
N ALA A 278 26.52 -17.79 20.34
CA ALA A 278 27.88 -17.32 20.65
C ALA A 278 28.79 -16.74 19.53
N PRO A 279 29.54 -15.66 19.79
CA PRO A 279 30.50 -15.13 18.83
C PRO A 279 31.66 -16.11 18.64
N ILE A 280 31.88 -16.54 17.40
CA ILE A 280 33.07 -17.31 17.00
C ILE A 280 34.27 -16.35 17.06
N SER A 281 35.03 -16.44 18.14
CA SER A 281 36.40 -15.93 18.21
C SER A 281 37.29 -16.72 17.25
N GLN A 282 37.92 -16.01 16.32
CA GLN A 282 39.14 -16.35 15.57
C GLN A 282 39.51 -17.83 15.48
N LEU A 283 39.20 -18.47 14.35
CA LEU A 283 39.92 -19.68 13.93
C LEU A 283 40.47 -19.46 12.52
N LYS A 284 41.81 -19.59 12.42
CA LYS A 284 42.62 -19.40 11.22
C LYS A 284 42.33 -20.53 10.22
N LEU A 285 42.27 -20.18 8.94
CA LEU A 285 42.03 -21.02 7.77
C LEU A 285 43.17 -22.03 7.46
N GLY A 286 43.84 -22.56 8.48
CA GLY A 286 45.07 -23.37 8.34
C GLY A 286 44.96 -24.84 8.77
N GLU A 287 43.82 -25.30 9.29
CA GLU A 287 43.70 -26.63 9.91
C GLU A 287 42.55 -27.46 9.29
N PHE A 288 42.44 -27.48 7.97
CA PHE A 288 41.47 -28.36 7.27
C PHE A 288 42.09 -29.32 6.25
N LEU A 289 43.41 -29.49 6.29
CA LEU A 289 44.10 -30.53 5.52
C LEU A 289 44.95 -31.35 6.49
N ASP A 290 44.30 -32.30 7.16
CA ASP A 290 44.88 -33.58 7.54
C ASP A 290 43.84 -34.41 8.30
N LYS A 291 43.20 -35.35 7.60
CA LYS A 291 43.14 -36.77 8.00
C LYS A 291 42.18 -37.53 7.11
N ASP A 292 42.79 -38.31 6.23
CA ASP A 292 42.19 -39.47 5.61
C ASP A 292 42.04 -40.64 6.61
N HIS A 293 41.06 -41.50 6.28
CA HIS A 293 40.88 -42.92 6.64
C HIS A 293 40.32 -43.29 8.04
N ALA A 294 39.04 -43.73 8.07
CA ALA A 294 38.69 -45.17 8.16
C ALA A 294 37.18 -45.44 8.38
N ALA A 295 36.64 -46.33 7.53
CA ALA A 295 35.65 -47.39 7.76
C ALA A 295 34.27 -47.14 8.45
N ALA A 296 33.24 -47.35 7.61
CA ALA A 296 32.17 -48.35 7.75
C ALA A 296 30.97 -48.16 8.71
N ASN A 297 29.82 -48.59 8.16
CA ASN A 297 28.53 -48.94 8.75
C ASN A 297 27.49 -47.84 9.02
N GLY A 298 26.57 -47.70 8.04
CA GLY A 298 25.24 -48.32 8.15
C GLY A 298 24.11 -47.51 8.80
N HIS A 299 23.01 -47.44 8.05
CA HIS A 299 21.61 -47.19 8.43
C HIS A 299 21.03 -45.81 8.10
N SER A 300 20.33 -45.76 6.97
CA SER A 300 19.18 -44.87 6.76
C SER A 300 17.97 -45.40 7.51
N PRO A 301 17.08 -44.52 7.98
CA PRO A 301 15.70 -44.66 7.53
C PRO A 301 15.09 -43.35 7.01
N SER A 302 14.16 -43.57 6.09
CA SER A 302 13.25 -42.68 5.39
C SER A 302 12.57 -41.61 6.25
N VAL A 303 12.49 -40.39 5.71
CA VAL A 303 11.53 -39.36 6.15
C VAL A 303 10.38 -39.35 5.14
N GLU A 304 9.38 -40.19 5.38
CA GLU A 304 8.03 -39.99 4.86
C GLU A 304 7.10 -39.77 6.05
N SER A 305 6.10 -38.90 5.84
CA SER A 305 4.99 -38.59 6.73
C SER A 305 5.21 -37.45 7.75
N ALA A 306 5.01 -36.22 7.27
CA ALA A 306 4.41 -35.15 8.07
C ALA A 306 3.74 -34.08 7.19
N LEU A 307 2.76 -34.48 6.38
CA LEU A 307 1.72 -33.56 5.88
C LEU A 307 0.43 -33.97 6.55
N SER A 308 0.00 -33.19 7.54
CA SER A 308 -1.41 -32.85 7.86
C SER A 308 -1.51 -32.40 9.32
N SER A 309 -1.55 -31.09 9.57
CA SER A 309 -2.30 -30.56 10.71
C SER A 309 -2.87 -29.19 10.36
N PRO A 310 -4.18 -28.95 10.54
CA PRO A 310 -4.80 -27.66 10.30
C PRO A 310 -4.71 -26.82 11.58
N PHE A 311 -3.70 -25.97 11.70
CA PHE A 311 -3.70 -24.92 12.71
C PHE A 311 -4.21 -23.63 12.09
N ALA A 312 -5.52 -23.42 12.25
CA ALA A 312 -6.04 -22.06 12.35
C ALA A 312 -5.48 -21.46 13.65
N SER A 313 -4.33 -20.80 13.58
CA SER A 313 -3.78 -20.05 14.70
C SER A 313 -4.05 -18.56 14.50
N ALA A 314 -4.96 -18.04 15.32
CA ALA A 314 -5.18 -16.61 15.46
C ALA A 314 -3.98 -15.96 16.16
N SER A 315 -3.22 -15.08 15.47
CA SER A 315 -2.33 -14.11 16.12
C SER A 315 -1.79 -13.03 15.16
N SER A 316 -2.10 -11.77 15.47
CA SER A 316 -1.70 -10.49 14.84
C SER A 316 -2.21 -9.25 15.63
N PRO A 317 -3.32 -9.29 16.42
CA PRO A 317 -3.84 -8.10 17.13
C PRO A 317 -2.88 -7.46 18.15
N ALA A 318 -2.10 -8.27 18.87
CA ALA A 318 -1.42 -7.82 20.10
C ALA A 318 -0.42 -6.65 19.90
N ARG A 319 0.32 -6.58 18.78
CA ARG A 319 1.27 -5.47 18.55
C ARG A 319 0.55 -4.17 18.24
N MET A 320 -0.39 -4.21 17.30
CA MET A 320 -1.20 -3.06 16.94
C MET A 320 -1.97 -2.53 18.16
N ASP A 321 -2.63 -3.43 18.89
CA ASP A 321 -3.43 -3.07 20.06
C ASP A 321 -2.55 -2.47 21.16
N SER A 322 -1.36 -3.06 21.42
CA SER A 322 -0.39 -2.49 22.35
C SER A 322 0.12 -1.12 21.90
N PHE A 323 0.36 -0.94 20.60
CA PHE A 323 0.84 0.34 20.07
C PHE A 323 -0.21 1.43 20.22
N LEU A 324 -1.47 1.15 19.85
CA LEU A 324 -2.58 2.08 20.03
C LEU A 324 -2.82 2.39 21.51
N ALA A 325 -2.70 1.40 22.40
CA ALA A 325 -2.80 1.61 23.85
C ALA A 325 -1.69 2.54 24.36
N SER A 326 -0.45 2.39 23.86
CA SER A 326 0.66 3.29 24.20
C SER A 326 0.41 4.72 23.69
N LEU A 327 -0.07 4.89 22.45
CA LEU A 327 -0.44 6.21 21.93
C LEU A 327 -1.59 6.84 22.73
N TRP A 328 -2.59 6.05 23.11
CA TRP A 328 -3.69 6.49 23.97
C TRP A 328 -3.18 6.92 25.35
N GLY A 329 -2.17 6.24 25.89
CA GLY A 329 -1.52 6.57 27.16
C GLY A 329 -0.91 7.98 27.17
N LEU A 330 -0.50 8.51 26.01
CA LEU A 330 -0.02 9.89 25.87
C LEU A 330 -1.14 10.94 26.02
N SER A 331 -2.40 10.50 26.06
CA SER A 331 -3.59 11.36 26.12
C SER A 331 -3.62 12.44 25.02
N PRO A 332 -3.47 12.08 23.72
CA PRO A 332 -3.58 13.04 22.64
C PRO A 332 -4.96 13.70 22.62
N LYS A 333 -4.97 15.03 22.43
CA LYS A 333 -6.20 15.80 22.20
C LYS A 333 -6.84 15.42 20.86
N LEU A 334 -6.00 15.11 19.86
CA LEU A 334 -6.41 14.67 18.55
C LEU A 334 -5.41 13.64 17.97
N MET A 335 -5.92 12.59 17.35
CA MET A 335 -5.18 11.71 16.47
C MET A 335 -5.88 11.64 15.13
N VAL A 336 -5.17 11.92 14.04
CA VAL A 336 -5.70 11.80 12.67
C VAL A 336 -5.01 10.66 11.95
N VAL A 337 -5.82 9.79 11.35
CA VAL A 337 -5.37 8.58 10.66
C VAL A 337 -5.83 8.62 9.22
N THR A 338 -4.86 8.54 8.31
CA THR A 338 -5.09 8.32 6.88
C THR A 338 -4.59 6.92 6.51
N GLU A 339 -5.46 6.09 5.95
CA GLU A 339 -5.16 4.69 5.57
C GLU A 339 -5.77 4.34 4.22
N GLN A 340 -5.16 3.39 3.51
CA GLN A 340 -5.73 2.83 2.28
C GLN A 340 -7.06 2.13 2.56
N GLU A 341 -8.10 2.46 1.80
CA GLU A 341 -9.43 1.85 1.91
C GLU A 341 -9.51 0.58 1.04
N ALA A 342 -8.92 -0.51 1.53
CA ALA A 342 -8.93 -1.79 0.83
C ALA A 342 -8.86 -2.98 1.81
N ASN A 343 -9.28 -4.17 1.37
CA ASN A 343 -9.13 -5.41 2.15
C ASN A 343 -7.99 -6.27 1.58
N HIS A 344 -6.75 -5.75 1.64
CA HIS A 344 -5.56 -6.48 1.16
C HIS A 344 -4.96 -7.41 2.23
N ASN A 345 -5.58 -7.53 3.40
CA ASN A 345 -5.10 -8.38 4.49
C ASN A 345 -5.83 -9.74 4.61
N ALA A 346 -6.56 -10.17 3.58
CA ALA A 346 -7.20 -11.49 3.57
C ALA A 346 -6.17 -12.64 3.71
N PRO A 347 -6.49 -13.74 4.42
CA PRO A 347 -5.59 -14.89 4.55
C PRO A 347 -5.28 -15.58 3.20
N ALA A 348 -6.30 -15.73 2.35
CA ALA A 348 -6.15 -16.40 1.06
C ALA A 348 -5.53 -15.48 0.00
N LEU A 349 -4.60 -16.02 -0.81
CA LEU A 349 -3.98 -15.29 -1.91
C LEU A 349 -5.01 -14.77 -2.91
N ASN A 350 -5.98 -15.61 -3.29
CA ASN A 350 -6.94 -15.28 -4.33
C ASN A 350 -7.83 -14.08 -3.92
N GLU A 351 -8.23 -14.01 -2.66
CA GLU A 351 -8.99 -12.87 -2.12
C GLU A 351 -8.16 -11.58 -2.17
N ARG A 352 -6.91 -11.63 -1.70
CA ARG A 352 -5.99 -10.48 -1.80
C ARG A 352 -5.75 -10.07 -3.24
N PHE A 353 -5.58 -11.05 -4.14
CA PHE A 353 -5.31 -10.82 -5.55
C PHE A 353 -6.44 -10.06 -6.23
N VAL A 354 -7.69 -10.53 -6.05
CA VAL A 354 -8.87 -9.91 -6.64
C VAL A 354 -9.04 -8.48 -6.11
N GLU A 355 -8.99 -8.30 -4.79
CA GLU A 355 -9.14 -6.96 -4.20
C GLU A 355 -8.02 -6.00 -4.63
N ALA A 356 -6.76 -6.46 -4.65
CA ALA A 356 -5.65 -5.66 -5.11
C ALA A 356 -5.81 -5.29 -6.59
N LEU A 357 -6.22 -6.22 -7.45
CA LEU A 357 -6.42 -5.93 -8.87
C LEU A 357 -7.45 -4.81 -9.07
N PHE A 358 -8.58 -4.85 -8.36
CA PHE A 358 -9.58 -3.78 -8.42
C PHE A 358 -9.07 -2.45 -7.85
N TYR A 359 -8.37 -2.49 -6.72
CA TYR A 359 -7.82 -1.28 -6.09
C TYR A 359 -6.78 -0.59 -7.00
N TYR A 360 -5.79 -1.34 -7.48
CA TYR A 360 -4.74 -0.78 -8.31
C TYR A 360 -5.20 -0.48 -9.73
N ALA A 361 -6.23 -1.16 -10.27
CA ALA A 361 -6.85 -0.72 -11.51
C ALA A 361 -7.38 0.72 -11.41
N ALA A 362 -8.04 1.08 -10.30
CA ALA A 362 -8.50 2.45 -10.06
C ALA A 362 -7.33 3.44 -9.88
N MET A 363 -6.24 3.04 -9.20
CA MET A 363 -5.05 3.88 -9.05
C MET A 363 -4.35 4.16 -10.40
N PHE A 364 -4.21 3.12 -11.24
CA PHE A 364 -3.61 3.26 -12.56
C PHE A 364 -4.52 4.06 -13.51
N ASP A 365 -5.84 3.88 -13.42
CA ASP A 365 -6.82 4.65 -14.20
C ASP A 365 -6.80 6.14 -13.83
N CYS A 366 -6.59 6.48 -12.55
CA CYS A 366 -6.41 7.88 -12.14
C CYS A 366 -5.19 8.51 -12.82
N LEU A 367 -4.05 7.81 -12.84
CA LEU A 367 -2.82 8.29 -13.49
C LEU A 367 -2.95 8.33 -15.02
N ASP A 368 -3.64 7.36 -15.61
CA ASP A 368 -3.94 7.34 -17.04
C ASP A 368 -4.82 8.53 -17.47
N SER A 369 -5.73 8.93 -16.60
CA SER A 369 -6.67 10.03 -16.87
C SER A 369 -6.06 11.43 -16.65
N THR A 370 -5.06 11.58 -15.78
CA THR A 370 -4.55 12.90 -15.40
C THR A 370 -3.10 13.17 -15.78
N VAL A 371 -2.32 12.17 -16.18
CA VAL A 371 -0.89 12.33 -16.43
C VAL A 371 -0.51 11.69 -17.77
N PRO A 372 0.29 12.34 -18.64
CA PRO A 372 0.75 11.72 -19.89
C PRO A 372 1.50 10.40 -19.67
N ARG A 373 1.30 9.42 -20.55
CA ARG A 373 1.92 8.08 -20.43
C ARG A 373 3.44 8.09 -20.46
N GLN A 374 4.05 9.06 -21.14
CA GLN A 374 5.50 9.21 -21.27
C GLN A 374 6.14 9.92 -20.06
N SER A 375 5.35 10.35 -19.06
CA SER A 375 5.88 11.00 -17.86
C SER A 375 6.77 10.04 -17.07
N ILE A 376 8.01 10.46 -16.85
CA ILE A 376 8.99 9.71 -16.05
C ILE A 376 8.55 9.68 -14.59
N GLU A 377 7.92 10.74 -14.11
CA GLU A 377 7.35 10.87 -12.77
C GLU A 377 6.27 9.82 -12.54
N ARG A 378 5.35 9.67 -13.50
CA ARG A 378 4.31 8.64 -13.48
C ARG A 378 4.90 7.24 -13.48
N LEU A 379 5.81 6.93 -14.41
CA LEU A 379 6.45 5.62 -14.49
C LEU A 379 7.19 5.28 -13.18
N ARG A 380 7.79 6.29 -12.55
CA ARG A 380 8.43 6.13 -11.24
C ARG A 380 7.43 5.82 -10.14
N VAL A 381 6.28 6.52 -10.07
CA VAL A 381 5.21 6.24 -9.10
C VAL A 381 4.66 4.82 -9.28
N GLU A 382 4.33 4.44 -10.51
CA GLU A 382 3.76 3.12 -10.80
C GLU A 382 4.73 1.99 -10.46
N LYS A 383 6.02 2.16 -10.78
CA LYS A 383 7.02 1.13 -10.51
C LYS A 383 7.47 1.08 -9.06
N MET A 384 7.81 2.22 -8.47
CA MET A 384 8.53 2.30 -7.19
C MET A 384 7.61 2.49 -5.97
N LEU A 385 6.32 2.73 -6.20
CA LEU A 385 5.33 2.83 -5.13
C LEU A 385 4.23 1.77 -5.34
N LEU A 386 3.40 1.93 -6.38
CA LEU A 386 2.26 1.01 -6.60
C LEU A 386 2.72 -0.43 -6.87
N GLY A 387 3.75 -0.61 -7.72
CA GLY A 387 4.31 -1.91 -8.06
C GLY A 387 4.98 -2.60 -6.87
N GLU A 388 5.66 -1.84 -6.01
CA GLU A 388 6.28 -2.36 -4.78
C GLU A 388 5.20 -2.81 -3.78
N GLU A 389 4.11 -2.05 -3.66
CA GLU A 389 2.97 -2.43 -2.81
C GLU A 389 2.26 -3.69 -3.35
N ILE A 390 1.92 -3.73 -4.65
CA ILE A 390 1.35 -4.92 -5.32
C ILE A 390 2.23 -6.13 -5.04
N ARG A 391 3.54 -5.98 -5.21
CA ARG A 391 4.48 -7.05 -4.96
C ARG A 391 4.45 -7.50 -3.50
N ASN A 392 4.43 -6.60 -2.53
CA ASN A 392 4.38 -6.96 -1.12
C ASN A 392 3.08 -7.71 -0.76
N ILE A 393 1.93 -7.25 -1.29
CA ILE A 393 0.61 -7.86 -1.05
C ILE A 393 0.55 -9.31 -1.59
N ILE A 394 1.10 -9.53 -2.78
CA ILE A 394 0.97 -10.79 -3.53
C ILE A 394 2.13 -11.75 -3.22
N ALA A 395 3.37 -11.28 -3.25
CA ALA A 395 4.55 -12.14 -3.18
C ALA A 395 5.02 -12.47 -1.76
N CYS A 396 4.77 -11.58 -0.78
CA CYS A 396 5.24 -11.76 0.60
C CYS A 396 4.19 -12.47 1.48
N GLU A 397 4.66 -13.03 2.60
CA GLU A 397 3.83 -13.57 3.69
C GLU A 397 4.46 -13.26 5.05
N GLY A 398 3.72 -13.57 6.14
CA GLY A 398 4.21 -13.39 7.51
C GLY A 398 4.65 -11.95 7.79
N TRP A 399 5.80 -11.79 8.48
CA TRP A 399 6.38 -10.49 8.82
C TRP A 399 6.92 -9.71 7.62
N GLU A 400 7.25 -10.38 6.50
CA GLU A 400 7.76 -9.71 5.29
C GLU A 400 6.63 -8.97 4.54
N ARG A 401 5.38 -9.41 4.72
CA ARG A 401 4.21 -8.74 4.15
C ARG A 401 3.75 -7.62 5.09
N LYS A 402 4.09 -6.38 4.74
CA LYS A 402 3.78 -5.15 5.47
C LYS A 402 2.54 -4.44 4.93
N GLU A 403 2.26 -4.51 3.64
CA GLU A 403 1.10 -3.89 2.99
C GLU A 403 -0.17 -4.69 3.31
N ARG A 404 -0.72 -4.44 4.51
CA ARG A 404 -1.85 -5.17 5.10
C ARG A 404 -3.05 -4.27 5.25
N HIS A 405 -3.45 -3.63 4.14
CA HIS A 405 -4.56 -2.67 4.15
C HIS A 405 -5.85 -3.32 4.64
N GLU A 406 -6.58 -2.56 5.43
CA GLU A 406 -7.90 -2.90 5.91
C GLU A 406 -8.83 -1.69 5.80
N LYS A 407 -10.14 -1.96 5.63
CA LYS A 407 -11.17 -0.93 5.52
C LYS A 407 -11.34 -0.14 6.82
N LEU A 408 -11.82 1.09 6.71
CA LEU A 408 -12.13 1.99 7.82
C LEU A 408 -12.93 1.33 8.95
N GLN A 409 -13.89 0.46 8.62
CA GLN A 409 -14.69 -0.24 9.62
C GLN A 409 -13.83 -1.05 10.60
N LYS A 410 -12.80 -1.75 10.11
CA LYS A 410 -11.88 -2.53 10.97
C LYS A 410 -10.93 -1.61 11.74
N TRP A 411 -10.49 -0.52 11.14
CA TRP A 411 -9.70 0.50 11.86
C TRP A 411 -10.49 1.12 13.00
N ALA A 412 -11.76 1.47 12.76
CA ALA A 412 -12.64 2.04 13.77
C ALA A 412 -12.84 1.12 14.97
N GLN A 413 -13.01 -0.18 14.72
CA GLN A 413 -13.10 -1.20 15.79
C GLN A 413 -11.83 -1.25 16.65
N ARG A 414 -10.64 -1.16 16.04
CA ARG A 414 -9.37 -1.13 16.78
C ARG A 414 -9.19 0.15 17.58
N MET A 415 -9.52 1.30 17.00
CA MET A 415 -9.44 2.58 17.67
C MET A 415 -10.38 2.62 18.89
N ASP A 416 -11.63 2.17 18.75
CA ASP A 416 -12.59 2.10 19.87
C ASP A 416 -12.13 1.15 20.97
N SER A 417 -11.60 -0.03 20.59
CA SER A 417 -11.05 -1.02 21.52
C SER A 417 -9.84 -0.47 22.31
N ALA A 418 -9.04 0.39 21.69
CA ALA A 418 -7.93 1.09 22.34
C ALA A 418 -8.35 2.30 23.19
N GLY A 419 -9.64 2.66 23.21
CA GLY A 419 -10.18 3.74 24.04
C GLY A 419 -10.27 5.11 23.35
N PHE A 420 -10.12 5.16 22.02
CA PHE A 420 -10.38 6.36 21.23
C PHE A 420 -11.87 6.52 20.89
N VAL A 421 -12.31 7.74 20.63
CA VAL A 421 -13.64 8.09 20.12
C VAL A 421 -13.47 8.82 18.80
N MET A 422 -14.34 8.53 17.84
CA MET A 422 -14.34 9.22 16.55
C MET A 422 -14.75 10.69 16.71
N VAL A 423 -13.99 11.58 16.08
CA VAL A 423 -14.28 13.01 15.97
C VAL A 423 -14.79 13.28 14.55
N PRO A 424 -16.04 13.76 14.37
CA PRO A 424 -16.59 14.00 13.04
C PRO A 424 -15.78 15.05 12.25
N LEU A 425 -15.38 14.67 11.04
CA LEU A 425 -14.68 15.54 10.10
C LEU A 425 -15.62 16.31 9.16
N SER A 426 -16.94 16.11 9.25
CA SER A 426 -17.91 16.55 8.24
C SER A 426 -17.85 18.05 7.89
N TYR A 427 -17.51 18.91 8.85
CA TYR A 427 -17.36 20.36 8.63
C TYR A 427 -16.21 20.70 7.66
N TYR A 428 -15.15 19.89 7.64
CA TYR A 428 -13.97 20.11 6.81
C TYR A 428 -14.18 19.70 5.34
N GLY A 429 -15.33 19.10 5.01
CA GLY A 429 -15.61 18.53 3.69
C GLY A 429 -15.66 19.58 2.58
N LEU A 430 -15.98 20.83 2.93
CA LEU A 430 -15.96 21.95 1.98
C LEU A 430 -14.53 22.28 1.50
N LEU A 431 -13.54 22.24 2.38
CA LEU A 431 -12.14 22.50 2.01
C LEU A 431 -11.59 21.39 1.12
N ALA A 432 -11.84 20.14 1.51
CA ALA A 432 -11.46 18.97 0.72
C ALA A 432 -12.06 19.03 -0.69
N ARG A 433 -13.36 19.35 -0.80
CA ARG A 433 -14.02 19.52 -2.10
C ARG A 433 -13.39 20.65 -2.91
N ARG A 434 -13.13 21.83 -2.34
CA ARG A 434 -12.51 22.95 -3.06
C ARG A 434 -11.13 22.61 -3.61
N LEU A 435 -10.28 21.96 -2.80
CA LEU A 435 -8.96 21.50 -3.27
C LEU A 435 -9.12 20.54 -4.45
N LEU A 436 -10.07 19.61 -4.36
CA LEU A 436 -10.31 18.65 -5.42
C LEU A 436 -10.75 19.29 -6.73
N HIS A 437 -11.58 20.33 -6.69
CA HIS A 437 -11.95 21.09 -7.89
C HIS A 437 -10.73 21.75 -8.54
N SER A 438 -9.72 22.17 -7.76
CA SER A 438 -8.49 22.76 -8.33
C SER A 438 -7.60 21.77 -9.08
N PHE A 439 -7.78 20.47 -8.89
CA PHE A 439 -7.08 19.44 -9.66
C PHE A 439 -7.68 19.23 -11.06
N GLY A 440 -8.87 19.77 -11.34
CA GLY A 440 -9.45 19.81 -12.68
C GLY A 440 -9.79 18.43 -13.28
N CYS A 441 -9.99 17.40 -12.45
CA CYS A 441 -10.37 16.07 -12.91
C CYS A 441 -11.60 15.55 -12.16
N ASP A 442 -12.71 15.41 -12.89
CA ASP A 442 -14.02 14.99 -12.37
C ASP A 442 -14.05 13.53 -11.86
N GLY A 443 -13.02 12.75 -12.16
CA GLY A 443 -12.92 11.38 -11.68
C GLY A 443 -12.68 11.28 -10.18
N TYR A 444 -12.02 12.26 -9.55
CA TYR A 444 -11.84 12.24 -8.11
C TYR A 444 -13.11 12.66 -7.38
N LYS A 445 -13.42 12.03 -6.25
CA LYS A 445 -14.54 12.40 -5.38
C LYS A 445 -14.15 12.34 -3.90
N VAL A 446 -14.82 13.11 -3.06
CA VAL A 446 -14.77 12.96 -1.59
C VAL A 446 -16.17 12.63 -1.09
N LYS A 447 -16.30 11.51 -0.38
CA LYS A 447 -17.52 11.12 0.32
C LYS A 447 -17.34 11.36 1.82
N ASP A 448 -18.40 11.80 2.48
CA ASP A 448 -18.50 11.83 3.94
C ASP A 448 -19.23 10.56 4.36
N GLU A 449 -18.58 9.73 5.16
CA GLU A 449 -19.14 8.50 5.68
C GLU A 449 -18.92 8.43 7.20
N ASN A 450 -20.00 8.58 7.96
CA ASN A 450 -20.02 8.50 9.42
C ASN A 450 -19.01 9.46 10.11
N GLY A 451 -18.80 10.67 9.56
CA GLY A 451 -17.85 11.62 10.13
C GLY A 451 -16.39 11.35 9.74
N CYS A 452 -16.14 10.46 8.79
CA CYS A 452 -14.85 10.27 8.14
C CYS A 452 -14.93 10.71 6.67
N PHE A 453 -13.78 10.94 6.03
CA PHE A 453 -13.73 11.16 4.58
C PHE A 453 -13.17 9.98 3.82
N MET A 454 -13.85 9.64 2.75
CA MET A 454 -13.40 8.69 1.76
C MET A 454 -12.96 9.44 0.51
N VAL A 455 -11.67 9.40 0.21
CA VAL A 455 -11.14 9.91 -1.05
C VAL A 455 -11.25 8.81 -2.09
N CYS A 456 -11.97 9.10 -3.17
CA CYS A 456 -12.40 8.13 -4.17
C CYS A 456 -11.84 8.48 -5.55
N TRP A 457 -11.62 7.45 -6.36
CA TRP A 457 -11.59 7.55 -7.81
C TRP A 457 -12.86 6.92 -8.37
N GLN A 458 -13.61 7.70 -9.14
CA GLN A 458 -14.99 7.39 -9.51
C GLN A 458 -15.79 7.00 -8.26
N ASP A 459 -16.35 5.80 -8.23
CA ASP A 459 -17.11 5.30 -7.09
C ASP A 459 -16.29 4.43 -6.13
N ARG A 460 -15.03 4.12 -6.48
CA ARG A 460 -14.11 3.32 -5.67
C ARG A 460 -13.44 4.20 -4.63
N SER A 461 -13.72 3.94 -3.36
CA SER A 461 -12.97 4.51 -2.24
C SER A 461 -11.54 3.96 -2.25
N LEU A 462 -10.55 4.84 -2.16
CA LEU A 462 -9.12 4.49 -2.22
C LEU A 462 -8.42 4.79 -0.90
N PHE A 463 -8.78 5.89 -0.24
CA PHE A 463 -8.21 6.28 1.05
C PHE A 463 -9.31 6.72 2.00
N SER A 464 -9.13 6.43 3.27
CA SER A 464 -9.94 6.93 4.37
C SER A 464 -9.14 7.93 5.19
N ILE A 465 -9.80 8.98 5.68
CA ILE A 465 -9.26 9.96 6.63
C ILE A 465 -10.24 10.01 7.80
N SER A 466 -9.72 9.77 9.01
CA SER A 466 -10.52 9.70 10.24
C SER A 466 -9.81 10.44 11.37
N ALA A 467 -10.57 11.10 12.23
CA ALA A 467 -10.06 11.79 13.41
C ALA A 467 -10.60 11.14 14.69
N TRP A 468 -9.77 11.17 15.73
CA TRP A 468 -9.97 10.45 16.97
C TRP A 468 -9.51 11.27 18.17
N SER A 469 -10.23 11.20 19.28
CA SER A 469 -9.86 11.79 20.58
C SER A 469 -9.85 10.71 21.66
N CYS A 470 -9.15 10.93 22.77
CA CYS A 470 -9.28 10.03 23.92
C CYS A 470 -10.68 10.17 24.55
N LYS A 471 -11.32 9.05 24.94
CA LYS A 471 -12.60 9.02 25.68
C LYS A 471 -12.66 9.98 26.87
N ARG A 472 -11.52 10.28 27.51
CA ARG A 472 -11.42 11.17 28.69
C ARG A 472 -11.78 12.64 28.40
N TYR A 473 -11.87 13.05 27.14
CA TYR A 473 -12.25 14.41 26.74
C TYR A 473 -13.77 14.59 26.53
N HIS A 474 -14.56 13.52 26.64
CA HIS A 474 -16.01 13.49 26.52
C HIS A 474 -16.63 12.92 27.80
#